data_AF-A0A8S3ZIB0-F1
#
_entry.id   AF-A0A8S3ZIB0-F1
#
_cell.length_a   1.000
_cell.length_b   1.000
_cell.length_c   1.000
_cell.angle_alpha   90.00
_cell.angle_beta   90.00
_cell.angle_gamma   90.00
#
_symmetry.space_group_name_H-M   'P 1'
#
loop_
_entity.id
_entity.type
_entity.pdbx_description
1 polymer ?
#
loop_
_entity_poly.entity_id
_entity_poly.type
_entity_poly.pdbx_seq_one_letter_code
_entity_poly.pdbx_strand_id
1 'polypeptide(L)'
;VYCPALIDDFGICIRYTKAGTTAYMPCPDLEIYNPHGLAFRHCEDNGTWRLAFHGKAWTNISACLQNTSFHDDIMFNPSLSYIYLFIAGSSLSLLLVTIALIIFHGFRQLRCDRITVHKNLLVSYVFTSLTWIMYYRLVVFDGLVIMYNPRWCQILHVIAQYF
;
A
#
# COMPACT_ATOMS: atom_id res chain seq x y z
N VAL A 1 18.75 -8.54 33.71
CA VAL A 1 18.74 -8.97 32.29
C VAL A 1 17.97 -7.91 31.50
N TYR A 2 18.48 -7.51 30.34
CA TYR A 2 17.89 -6.47 29.48
C TYR A 2 17.93 -6.91 28.02
N CYS A 3 16.91 -6.56 27.25
CA CYS A 3 16.94 -6.68 25.80
C CYS A 3 17.79 -5.55 25.19
N PRO A 4 18.58 -5.84 24.14
CA PRO A 4 19.45 -4.86 23.49
C PRO A 4 18.64 -3.79 22.73
N ALA A 5 19.16 -2.57 22.70
CA ALA A 5 18.62 -1.52 21.84
C ALA A 5 18.82 -1.88 20.35
N LEU A 6 17.82 -1.60 19.53
CA LEU A 6 17.85 -1.86 18.08
C LEU A 6 16.95 -0.89 17.34
N ILE A 7 17.16 -0.80 16.03
CA ILE A 7 16.22 -0.16 15.11
C ILE A 7 15.50 -1.31 14.40
N ASP A 8 14.17 -1.32 14.48
CA ASP A 8 13.36 -2.37 13.86
C ASP A 8 13.19 -2.13 12.35
N ASP A 9 12.67 -3.12 11.63
CA ASP A 9 12.41 -3.04 10.17
C ASP A 9 11.49 -1.84 9.80
N PHE A 10 10.74 -1.30 10.76
CA PHE A 10 9.84 -0.14 10.62
C PHE A 10 10.51 1.22 10.89
N GLY A 11 11.83 1.26 11.14
CA GLY A 11 12.55 2.50 11.47
C GLY A 11 12.30 3.02 12.90
N ILE A 12 11.64 2.23 13.74
CA ILE A 12 11.35 2.58 15.13
C ILE A 12 12.59 2.31 15.99
N CYS A 13 13.05 3.32 16.72
CA CYS A 13 14.21 3.21 17.61
C CYS A 13 13.79 2.65 18.98
N ILE A 14 14.23 1.42 19.27
CA ILE A 14 13.91 0.69 20.50
C ILE A 14 15.08 0.81 21.47
N ARG A 15 14.81 1.32 22.67
CA ARG A 15 15.82 1.44 23.74
C ARG A 15 15.96 0.15 24.53
N TYR A 16 17.04 0.04 25.30
CA TYR A 16 17.25 -1.04 26.26
C TYR A 16 16.05 -1.18 27.19
N THR A 17 15.49 -2.38 27.22
CA THR A 17 14.24 -2.66 27.95
C THR A 17 14.49 -3.80 28.93
N LYS A 18 13.94 -3.69 30.14
CA LYS A 18 14.15 -4.69 31.20
C LYS A 18 13.47 -6.01 30.80
N ALA A 19 14.11 -7.13 31.07
CA ALA A 19 13.49 -8.45 30.86
C ALA A 19 12.16 -8.57 31.61
N GLY A 20 11.16 -9.17 30.96
CA GLY A 20 9.78 -9.28 31.46
C GLY A 20 8.94 -8.00 31.30
N THR A 21 9.44 -6.97 30.61
CA THR A 21 8.70 -5.71 30.39
C THR A 21 8.43 -5.42 28.92
N THR A 22 7.43 -4.59 28.66
CA THR A 22 7.03 -4.16 27.31
C THR A 22 7.52 -2.74 27.04
N ALA A 23 8.18 -2.53 25.91
CA ALA A 23 8.58 -1.22 25.41
C ALA A 23 7.43 -0.61 24.59
N TYR A 24 7.11 0.66 24.86
CA TYR A 24 6.13 1.45 24.11
C TYR A 24 6.85 2.59 23.38
N MET A 25 6.48 2.82 22.12
CA MET A 25 7.14 3.78 21.25
C MET A 25 6.08 4.52 20.40
N PRO A 26 6.30 5.81 20.09
CA PRO A 26 5.43 6.53 19.17
C PRO A 26 5.47 5.88 17.79
N CYS A 27 4.35 5.96 17.07
CA CYS A 27 4.29 5.55 15.67
C CYS A 27 5.22 6.44 14.81
N PRO A 28 5.74 5.92 13.68
CA PRO A 28 6.49 6.72 12.72
C PRO A 28 5.68 7.92 12.22
N ASP A 29 6.37 9.06 12.05
CA ASP A 29 5.76 10.30 11.56
C ASP A 29 5.55 10.23 10.04
N LEU A 30 4.46 9.59 9.64
CA LEU A 30 3.99 9.49 8.26
C LEU A 30 2.51 9.84 8.24
N GLU A 31 2.07 10.58 7.20
CA GLU A 31 0.68 11.04 7.04
C GLU A 31 -0.38 9.91 7.05
N ILE A 32 0.05 8.66 6.86
CA ILE A 32 -0.80 7.46 6.83
C ILE A 32 -1.01 6.79 8.19
N TYR A 33 -0.23 7.14 9.22
CA TYR A 33 -0.31 6.51 10.54
C TYR A 33 -0.99 7.41 11.57
N ASN A 34 -1.63 6.79 12.57
CA ASN A 34 -2.19 7.54 13.69
C ASN A 34 -1.04 8.15 14.53
N PRO A 35 -0.89 9.49 14.59
CA PRO A 35 0.16 10.13 15.38
C PRO A 35 -0.02 9.93 16.89
N HIS A 36 -1.22 9.56 17.34
CA HIS A 36 -1.54 9.24 18.73
C HIS A 36 -1.43 7.74 19.05
N GLY A 37 -1.14 6.89 18.06
CA GLY A 37 -0.91 5.47 18.27
C GLY A 37 0.43 5.20 18.96
N LEU A 38 0.52 4.06 19.64
CA LEU A 38 1.77 3.55 20.21
C LEU A 38 2.06 2.15 19.67
N ALA A 39 3.22 1.98 19.06
CA ALA A 39 3.78 0.68 18.77
C ALA A 39 4.37 0.07 20.04
N PHE A 40 4.26 -1.25 20.21
CA PHE A 40 4.81 -1.92 21.39
C PHE A 40 5.53 -3.22 21.07
N ARG A 41 6.47 -3.56 21.95
CA ARG A 41 7.32 -4.75 21.81
C ARG A 41 7.64 -5.37 23.17
N HIS A 42 7.49 -6.68 23.29
CA HIS A 42 7.74 -7.39 24.55
C HIS A 42 9.16 -7.95 24.64
N CYS A 43 9.83 -7.71 25.77
CA CYS A 43 11.13 -8.27 26.11
C CYS A 43 10.93 -9.50 27.02
N GLU A 44 11.35 -10.67 26.54
CA GLU A 44 11.24 -11.93 27.28
C GLU A 44 12.19 -11.96 28.50
N ASP A 45 11.91 -12.84 29.46
CA ASP A 45 12.69 -12.99 30.69
C ASP A 45 14.15 -13.39 30.43
N ASN A 46 14.40 -14.04 29.30
CA ASN A 46 15.74 -14.43 28.85
C ASN A 46 16.57 -13.27 28.28
N GLY A 47 16.02 -12.05 28.20
CA GLY A 47 16.70 -10.89 27.62
C GLY A 47 16.70 -10.86 26.09
N THR A 48 15.84 -11.63 25.45
CA THR A 48 15.64 -11.61 24.00
C THR A 48 14.31 -10.97 23.65
N TRP A 49 14.26 -10.36 22.47
CA TRP A 49 13.01 -9.79 21.98
C TRP A 49 12.06 -10.89 21.52
N ARG A 50 10.76 -10.73 21.79
CA ARG A 50 9.73 -11.66 21.32
C ARG A 50 9.80 -11.83 19.80
N LEU A 51 9.80 -13.09 19.37
CA LEU A 51 9.87 -13.48 17.95
C LEU A 51 8.46 -13.69 17.39
N ALA A 52 8.29 -13.34 16.11
CA ALA A 52 7.15 -13.72 15.28
C ALA A 52 7.26 -15.19 14.89
N PHE A 53 6.17 -15.73 14.33
CA PHE A 53 6.09 -17.10 13.83
C PHE A 53 7.20 -17.47 12.83
N HIS A 54 7.73 -16.50 12.09
CA HIS A 54 8.82 -16.69 11.12
C HIS A 54 10.23 -16.54 11.70
N GLY A 55 10.40 -16.49 13.03
CA GLY A 55 11.71 -16.36 13.68
C GLY A 55 12.35 -14.97 13.59
N LYS A 56 11.63 -13.98 13.04
CA LYS A 56 12.01 -12.57 13.11
C LYS A 56 11.48 -11.92 14.37
N ALA A 57 12.28 -11.03 14.92
CA ALA A 57 11.89 -9.96 15.84
C ALA A 57 10.48 -9.38 15.53
N TRP A 58 9.50 -9.46 16.45
CA TRP A 58 8.13 -8.94 16.27
C TRP A 58 7.86 -7.62 17.01
N THR A 59 7.21 -6.66 16.34
CA THR A 59 6.68 -5.41 16.93
C THR A 59 5.21 -5.28 16.60
N ASN A 60 4.36 -4.94 17.59
CA ASN A 60 2.95 -4.70 17.36
C ASN A 60 2.71 -3.24 16.98
N ILE A 61 2.13 -3.02 15.81
CA ILE A 61 1.88 -1.69 15.21
C ILE A 61 0.37 -1.48 14.99
N SER A 62 -0.50 -2.35 15.54
CA SER A 62 -1.95 -2.27 15.33
C SER A 62 -2.55 -0.91 15.68
N ALA A 63 -2.05 -0.26 16.74
CA ALA A 63 -2.50 1.06 17.17
C ALA A 63 -2.10 2.19 16.20
N CYS A 64 -1.00 2.01 15.45
CA CYS A 64 -0.61 2.96 14.39
C CYS A 64 -1.51 2.86 13.17
N LEU A 65 -2.08 1.68 12.93
CA LEU A 65 -3.00 1.39 11.82
C LEU A 65 -4.45 1.69 12.18
N GLN A 66 -4.76 2.03 13.42
CA GLN A 66 -6.14 2.06 13.88
C GLN A 66 -6.96 3.23 13.29
N ASN A 67 -6.32 4.28 12.75
CA ASN A 67 -7.01 5.30 11.96
C ASN A 67 -7.23 4.92 10.49
N THR A 68 -6.66 3.81 10.00
CA THR A 68 -6.96 3.30 8.67
C THR A 68 -8.18 2.37 8.69
N SER A 69 -9.05 2.46 9.70
CA SER A 69 -10.40 1.89 9.65
C SER A 69 -11.28 2.69 8.69
N PHE A 70 -11.00 2.48 7.40
CA PHE A 70 -11.77 2.51 6.15
C PHE A 70 -13.11 3.28 5.99
N HIS A 71 -13.74 3.83 7.03
CA HIS A 71 -15.11 4.31 6.96
C HIS A 71 -15.37 5.74 7.48
N ASP A 72 -14.60 6.27 8.44
CA ASP A 72 -15.00 7.53 9.11
C ASP A 72 -14.19 8.78 8.71
N ASP A 73 -13.02 8.63 8.07
CA ASP A 73 -12.14 9.77 7.73
C ASP A 73 -12.35 10.32 6.30
N ILE A 74 -13.48 10.00 5.67
CA ILE A 74 -13.81 10.35 4.27
C ILE A 74 -13.87 11.88 4.06
N MET A 75 -14.05 12.67 5.12
CA MET A 75 -14.36 14.10 5.01
C MET A 75 -13.25 15.07 5.45
N PHE A 76 -12.15 14.61 6.07
CA PHE A 76 -11.21 15.52 6.75
C PHE A 76 -9.73 15.46 6.36
N ASN A 77 -9.31 14.53 5.49
CA ASN A 77 -7.91 14.46 5.03
C ASN A 77 -7.76 14.99 3.60
N PRO A 78 -7.35 16.28 3.41
CA PRO A 78 -7.14 16.85 2.06
C PRO A 78 -6.08 16.08 1.25
N SER A 79 -5.16 15.38 1.93
CA SER A 79 -4.13 14.51 1.34
C SER A 79 -4.67 13.23 0.70
N LEU A 80 -5.92 12.80 0.96
CA LEU A 80 -6.49 11.60 0.32
C LEU A 80 -7.51 11.93 -0.78
N SER A 81 -7.95 13.19 -0.85
CA SER A 81 -8.96 13.65 -1.81
C SER A 81 -8.56 13.44 -3.28
N TYR A 82 -7.29 13.71 -3.61
CA TYR A 82 -6.78 13.58 -4.98
C TYR A 82 -6.72 12.12 -5.43
N ILE A 83 -6.39 11.18 -4.53
CA ILE A 83 -6.33 9.74 -4.81
C ILE A 83 -7.72 9.23 -5.16
N TYR A 84 -8.74 9.65 -4.40
CA TYR A 84 -10.11 9.24 -4.66
C TYR A 84 -10.62 9.77 -6.01
N LEU A 85 -10.37 11.05 -6.31
CA LEU A 85 -10.73 11.65 -7.61
C LEU A 85 -10.03 10.91 -8.77
N PHE A 86 -8.75 10.58 -8.60
CA PHE A 86 -8.00 9.81 -9.58
C PHE A 86 -8.59 8.42 -9.81
N ILE A 87 -8.91 7.68 -8.73
CA ILE A 87 -9.51 6.34 -8.83
C ILE A 87 -10.88 6.40 -9.49
N ALA A 88 -11.73 7.35 -9.09
CA ALA A 88 -13.06 7.52 -9.66
C ALA A 88 -12.99 7.88 -11.16
N GLY A 89 -12.14 8.84 -11.52
CA GLY A 89 -11.95 9.26 -12.92
C GLY A 89 -11.34 8.17 -13.79
N SER A 90 -10.37 7.41 -13.24
CA SER A 90 -9.76 6.28 -13.94
C SER A 90 -10.76 5.13 -14.15
N SER A 91 -11.63 4.87 -13.16
CA SER A 91 -12.67 3.84 -13.27
C SER A 91 -13.70 4.18 -14.35
N LEU A 92 -14.14 5.46 -14.41
CA LEU A 92 -15.05 5.92 -15.45
C LEU A 92 -14.41 5.86 -16.84
N SER A 93 -13.16 6.31 -16.96
CA SER A 93 -12.42 6.26 -18.22
C SER A 93 -12.20 4.84 -18.70
N LEU A 94 -11.87 3.92 -17.79
CA LEU A 94 -11.73 2.49 -18.07
C LEU A 94 -13.03 1.89 -18.63
N LEU A 95 -14.18 2.23 -18.05
CA LEU A 95 -15.49 1.80 -18.54
C LEU A 95 -15.75 2.29 -19.97
N LEU A 96 -15.49 3.56 -20.25
CA LEU A 96 -15.70 4.13 -21.59
C LEU A 96 -14.76 3.49 -22.63
N VAL A 97 -13.49 3.29 -22.28
CA VAL A 97 -12.49 2.70 -23.17
C VAL A 97 -12.78 1.22 -23.43
N THR A 98 -13.20 0.46 -22.42
CA THR A 98 -13.59 -0.94 -22.60
C THR A 98 -14.80 -1.08 -23.51
N ILE A 99 -15.81 -0.22 -23.38
CA ILE A 99 -16.94 -0.16 -24.32
C ILE A 99 -16.46 0.14 -25.75
N ALA A 100 -15.58 1.12 -25.92
CA ALA A 100 -15.02 1.46 -27.24
C ALA A 100 -14.25 0.28 -27.85
N LEU A 101 -13.45 -0.45 -27.06
CA LEU A 101 -12.74 -1.65 -27.52
C LEU A 101 -13.70 -2.75 -27.96
N ILE A 102 -14.78 -3.00 -27.22
CA ILE A 102 -15.79 -4.01 -27.58
C ILE A 102 -16.42 -3.67 -28.94
N ILE A 103 -16.80 -2.41 -29.16
CA ILE A 103 -17.34 -1.93 -30.44
C ILE A 103 -16.32 -2.16 -31.55
N PHE A 104 -15.08 -1.69 -31.39
CA PHE A 104 -14.06 -1.84 -32.43
C PHE A 104 -13.69 -3.30 -32.71
N HIS A 105 -13.80 -4.20 -31.73
CA HIS A 105 -13.51 -5.62 -31.92
C HIS A 105 -14.67 -6.39 -32.58
N GLY A 106 -15.91 -6.02 -32.25
CA GLY A 106 -17.13 -6.67 -32.74
C GLY A 106 -17.46 -6.36 -34.21
N PHE A 107 -17.22 -5.14 -34.68
CA PHE A 107 -17.53 -4.77 -36.06
C PHE A 107 -16.38 -5.10 -37.03
N ARG A 108 -16.55 -6.18 -37.80
CA ARG A 108 -15.57 -6.62 -38.82
C ARG A 108 -15.32 -5.57 -39.92
N GLN A 109 -16.31 -4.72 -40.21
CA GLN A 109 -16.21 -3.64 -41.21
C GLN A 109 -15.28 -2.49 -40.80
N LEU A 110 -14.98 -2.31 -39.50
CA LEU A 110 -14.06 -1.27 -39.01
C LEU A 110 -12.61 -1.75 -38.86
N ARG A 111 -12.25 -2.94 -39.39
CA ARG A 111 -10.88 -3.45 -39.38
C ARG A 111 -10.06 -2.83 -40.53
N CYS A 112 -9.59 -1.61 -40.32
CA CYS A 112 -8.57 -0.95 -41.16
C CYS A 112 -7.24 -0.82 -40.39
N ASP A 113 -6.12 -0.66 -41.09
CA ASP A 113 -4.78 -0.50 -40.47
C ASP A 113 -4.74 0.66 -39.46
N ARG A 114 -5.39 1.78 -39.77
CA ARG A 114 -5.52 2.92 -38.86
C ARG A 114 -6.23 2.54 -37.56
N ILE A 115 -7.29 1.74 -37.62
CA ILE A 115 -8.09 1.35 -36.43
C ILE A 115 -7.32 0.33 -35.58
N THR A 116 -6.45 -0.49 -36.17
CA THR A 116 -5.56 -1.39 -35.41
C THR A 116 -4.60 -0.62 -34.50
N VAL A 117 -4.04 0.50 -34.97
CA VAL A 117 -3.20 1.37 -34.13
C VAL A 117 -4.02 1.95 -32.97
N HIS A 118 -5.26 2.39 -33.22
CA HIS A 118 -6.14 2.93 -32.18
C HIS A 118 -6.52 1.86 -31.15
N LYS A 119 -6.77 0.62 -31.59
CA LYS A 119 -7.01 -0.51 -30.69
C LYS A 119 -5.83 -0.76 -29.77
N ASN A 120 -4.61 -0.77 -30.30
CA ASN A 120 -3.40 -0.98 -29.50
C ASN A 120 -3.22 0.14 -28.47
N LEU A 121 -3.46 1.39 -28.85
CA LEU A 121 -3.41 2.54 -27.92
C LEU A 121 -4.46 2.41 -26.79
N LEU A 122 -5.69 2.06 -27.14
CA LEU A 122 -6.79 1.88 -26.16
C LEU A 122 -6.51 0.70 -25.23
N VAL A 123 -5.93 -0.38 -25.74
CA VAL A 123 -5.49 -1.52 -24.92
C VAL A 123 -4.38 -1.10 -23.95
N SER A 124 -3.39 -0.33 -24.39
CA SER A 124 -2.37 0.22 -23.48
C SER A 124 -3.02 1.05 -22.38
N TYR A 125 -3.95 1.95 -22.71
CA TYR A 125 -4.66 2.77 -21.72
C TYR A 125 -5.43 1.95 -20.67
N VAL A 126 -6.01 0.81 -21.08
CA VAL A 126 -6.67 -0.13 -20.16
C VAL A 126 -5.66 -0.72 -19.18
N PHE A 127 -4.50 -1.19 -19.66
CA PHE A 127 -3.46 -1.73 -18.78
C PHE A 127 -2.92 -0.66 -17.82
N THR A 128 -2.59 0.54 -18.31
CA THR A 128 -2.15 1.68 -17.46
C THR A 128 -3.17 1.98 -16.36
N SER A 129 -4.44 2.09 -16.71
CA SER A 129 -5.50 2.38 -15.72
C SER A 129 -5.62 1.26 -14.68
N LEU A 130 -5.57 -0.01 -15.11
CA LEU A 130 -5.64 -1.16 -14.21
C LEU A 130 -4.44 -1.25 -13.27
N THR A 131 -3.21 -1.05 -13.78
CA THR A 131 -1.98 -1.13 -12.98
C THR A 131 -1.93 -0.04 -11.92
N TRP A 132 -2.29 1.19 -12.28
CA TRP A 132 -2.39 2.30 -11.32
C TRP A 132 -3.48 2.07 -10.28
N ILE A 133 -4.69 1.63 -10.68
CA ILE A 133 -5.76 1.31 -9.72
C ILE A 133 -5.31 0.23 -8.73
N MET A 134 -4.65 -0.83 -9.22
CA MET A 134 -4.10 -1.89 -8.37
C MET A 134 -3.03 -1.37 -7.42
N TYR A 135 -2.12 -0.53 -7.91
CA TYR A 135 -1.10 0.10 -7.08
C TYR A 135 -1.71 0.94 -5.96
N TYR A 136 -2.66 1.83 -6.27
CA TYR A 136 -3.33 2.63 -5.25
C TYR A 136 -4.07 1.75 -4.24
N ARG A 137 -4.82 0.72 -4.69
CA ARG A 137 -5.58 -0.19 -3.83
C ARG A 137 -4.71 -1.06 -2.92
N LEU A 138 -3.63 -1.63 -3.44
CA LEU A 138 -2.84 -2.65 -2.74
C LEU A 138 -1.64 -2.08 -1.99
N VAL A 139 -1.14 -0.91 -2.39
CA VAL A 139 0.08 -0.32 -1.82
C VAL A 139 -0.26 0.95 -1.04
N VAL A 140 -1.06 1.85 -1.61
CA VAL A 140 -1.32 3.16 -0.97
C VAL A 140 -2.34 3.04 0.15
N PHE A 141 -3.40 2.24 0.00
CA PHE A 141 -4.36 1.99 1.08
C PHE A 141 -3.84 1.02 2.15
N ASP A 142 -2.83 0.19 1.85
CA ASP A 142 -2.19 -0.72 2.80
C ASP A 142 -0.75 -0.27 3.06
N GLY A 143 -0.60 0.72 3.95
CA GLY A 143 0.69 1.33 4.26
C GLY A 143 1.75 0.36 4.82
N LEU A 144 1.34 -0.81 5.32
CA LEU A 144 2.27 -1.85 5.77
C LEU A 144 3.06 -2.46 4.60
N VAL A 145 2.47 -2.51 3.41
CA VAL A 145 3.12 -3.05 2.22
C VAL A 145 4.31 -2.20 1.81
N ILE A 146 4.16 -0.87 1.87
CA ILE A 146 5.24 0.08 1.57
C ILE A 146 6.43 -0.17 2.50
N MET A 147 6.16 -0.39 3.79
CA MET A 147 7.20 -0.57 4.81
C MET A 147 7.86 -1.95 4.73
N TYR A 148 7.06 -3.02 4.55
CA TYR A 148 7.58 -4.38 4.43
C TYR A 148 8.34 -4.61 3.10
N ASN A 149 8.07 -3.77 2.09
CA ASN A 149 8.70 -3.76 0.78
C ASN A 149 8.89 -5.17 0.15
N PRO A 150 7.80 -5.94 -0.01
CA PRO A 150 7.88 -7.27 -0.58
C PRO A 150 8.21 -7.19 -2.08
N ARG A 151 8.83 -8.24 -2.63
CA ARG A 151 9.21 -8.31 -4.06
C ARG A 151 8.04 -8.05 -5.01
N TRP A 152 6.82 -8.47 -4.65
CA TRP A 152 5.64 -8.22 -5.47
C TRP A 152 5.27 -6.73 -5.54
N CYS A 153 5.50 -5.95 -4.47
CA CYS A 153 5.26 -4.51 -4.45
C CYS A 153 6.23 -3.79 -5.40
N GLN A 154 7.50 -4.22 -5.41
CA GLN A 154 8.51 -3.67 -6.33
C GLN A 154 8.15 -3.97 -7.79
N ILE A 155 7.77 -5.20 -8.08
CA ILE A 155 7.33 -5.61 -9.42
C ILE A 155 6.09 -4.80 -9.84
N LEU A 156 5.10 -4.66 -8.95
CA LEU A 156 3.89 -3.89 -9.23
C LEU A 156 4.21 -2.41 -9.49
N HIS A 157 5.11 -1.81 -8.73
CA HIS A 157 5.56 -0.44 -8.94
C HIS A 157 6.24 -0.26 -10.31
N VAL A 158 7.11 -1.19 -10.70
CA VAL A 158 7.76 -1.18 -12.03
C VAL A 158 6.72 -1.33 -13.14
N ILE A 159 5.77 -2.25 -12.98
CA ILE A 159 4.68 -2.47 -13.95
C ILE A 159 3.80 -1.22 -14.07
N ALA A 160 3.47 -0.55 -12.97
CA ALA A 160 2.65 0.67 -12.97
C ALA A 160 3.36 1.86 -13.62
N GLN A 161 4.71 1.90 -13.61
CA GLN A 161 5.50 2.92 -14.31
C GLN A 161 5.75 2.58 -15.79
N TYR A 162 5.69 1.30 -16.15
CA TYR A 162 5.94 0.83 -17.51
C TYR A 162 4.73 1.04 -18.44
N PHE A 163 3.53 0.74 -17.94
CA PHE A 163 2.27 0.98 -18.65
C PHE A 163 1.79 2.40 -18.42
#